data_AF-A0A2T6ZK93-F1
#
_entry.id   AF-A0A2T6ZK93-F1
#
_cell.length_a   1.000
_cell.length_b   1.000
_cell.length_c   1.000
_cell.angle_alpha   90.00
_cell.angle_beta   90.00
_cell.angle_gamma   90.00
#
_symmetry.space_group_name_H-M   'P 1'
#
loop_
_entity.id
_entity.type
_entity.pdbx_description
1 polymer ?
#
loop_
_entity_poly.entity_id
_entity_poly.type
_entity_poly.pdbx_seq_one_letter_code
_entity_poly.pdbx_strand_id
1 'polypeptide(L)'
;MQDADDDLSIEEQLRIAEAELLGSKANSVMKGKIVETTLATQPVLRAVHLSSRSTPKERALSPLILRRDVLSVTHANLSHVLGASLETLSKLQASNKNAQVLNRQLTARLLTLTEKKKKARQAVARDDQGYRAAEEALREAKIKWEVMRNTLQAIIVGSGVDWVGDKKLRDTVLSCGEELELT
;
A
#
# COMPACT_ATOMS: atom_id res chain seq x y z
N MET A 1 -44.89 49.40 -34.30
CA MET A 1 -43.99 49.26 -33.13
C MET A 1 -43.77 47.77 -32.92
N GLN A 2 -43.18 47.20 -33.96
CA GLN A 2 -42.87 45.81 -34.25
C GLN A 2 -41.48 45.93 -34.90
N ASP A 3 -40.62 44.93 -34.81
CA ASP A 3 -39.25 44.95 -35.37
C ASP A 3 -38.15 45.39 -34.39
N ALA A 4 -38.14 44.85 -33.16
CA ALA A 4 -36.96 44.88 -32.28
C ALA A 4 -36.57 43.51 -31.70
N ASP A 5 -37.29 42.43 -32.05
CA ASP A 5 -37.08 41.07 -31.52
C ASP A 5 -36.33 40.12 -32.48
N ASP A 6 -36.05 40.55 -33.72
CA ASP A 6 -35.61 39.67 -34.82
C ASP A 6 -34.08 39.56 -35.03
N ASP A 7 -33.26 40.25 -34.22
CA ASP A 7 -31.78 40.27 -34.35
C ASP A 7 -31.04 39.37 -33.34
N LEU A 8 -31.77 38.51 -32.61
CA LEU A 8 -31.15 37.46 -31.80
C LEU A 8 -30.87 36.24 -32.68
N SER A 9 -29.66 35.69 -32.62
CA SER A 9 -29.33 34.40 -33.25
C SER A 9 -30.40 33.37 -32.86
N ILE A 10 -30.84 32.55 -33.82
CA ILE A 10 -31.87 31.49 -33.63
C ILE A 10 -31.57 30.65 -32.39
N GLU A 11 -30.30 30.43 -32.10
CA GLU A 11 -29.81 29.65 -30.95
C GLU A 11 -30.08 30.33 -29.60
N GLU A 12 -30.03 31.67 -29.55
CA GLU A 12 -30.35 32.46 -28.35
C GLU A 12 -31.87 32.56 -28.16
N GLN A 13 -32.65 32.70 -29.24
CA GLN A 13 -34.11 32.62 -29.17
C GLN A 13 -34.57 31.23 -28.68
N LEU A 14 -33.90 30.16 -29.11
CA LEU A 14 -34.18 28.80 -28.67
C LEU A 14 -33.87 28.63 -27.17
N ARG A 15 -32.74 29.16 -26.70
CA ARG A 15 -32.36 29.16 -25.27
C ARG A 15 -33.38 29.90 -24.40
N ILE A 16 -33.86 31.05 -24.85
CA ILE A 16 -34.89 31.84 -24.15
C ILE A 16 -36.20 31.05 -24.11
N ALA A 17 -36.64 30.48 -25.23
CA ALA A 17 -37.86 29.68 -25.31
C ALA A 17 -37.80 28.41 -24.43
N GLU A 18 -36.64 27.74 -24.34
CA GLU A 18 -36.45 26.59 -23.44
C GLU A 18 -36.54 26.99 -21.96
N ALA A 19 -35.93 28.11 -21.58
CA ALA A 19 -36.02 28.63 -20.22
C ALA A 19 -37.45 29.01 -19.85
N GLU A 20 -38.18 29.67 -20.75
CA GLU A 20 -39.59 30.01 -20.57
C GLU A 20 -40.48 28.77 -20.49
N LEU A 21 -40.24 27.75 -21.32
CA LEU A 21 -40.95 26.48 -21.26
C LEU A 21 -40.71 25.76 -19.93
N LEU A 22 -39.47 25.71 -19.46
CA LEU A 22 -39.12 25.15 -18.16
C LEU A 22 -39.82 25.91 -17.03
N GLY A 23 -39.82 27.24 -17.07
CA GLY A 23 -40.52 28.10 -16.11
C GLY A 23 -42.04 27.86 -16.12
N SER A 24 -42.64 27.76 -17.30
CA SER A 24 -44.07 27.49 -17.46
C SER A 24 -44.45 26.08 -16.98
N LYS A 25 -43.65 25.06 -17.31
CA LYS A 25 -43.83 23.69 -16.82
C LYS A 25 -43.72 23.62 -15.29
N ALA A 26 -42.69 24.22 -14.71
CA ALA A 26 -42.53 24.29 -13.26
C ALA A 26 -43.73 24.97 -12.60
N ASN A 27 -44.20 26.10 -13.15
CA ASN A 27 -45.38 26.81 -12.66
C ASN A 27 -46.66 25.97 -12.77
N SER A 28 -46.85 25.24 -13.87
CA SER A 28 -48.01 24.37 -14.06
C SER A 28 -48.02 23.22 -13.05
N VAL A 29 -46.87 22.56 -12.86
CA VAL A 29 -46.71 21.50 -11.85
C VAL A 29 -46.94 22.06 -10.44
N MET A 30 -46.39 23.23 -10.13
CA MET A 30 -46.56 23.86 -8.82
C MET A 30 -48.02 24.24 -8.55
N LYS A 31 -48.72 24.84 -9.52
CA LYS A 31 -50.16 25.14 -9.41
C LYS A 31 -50.97 23.86 -9.17
N GLY A 32 -50.69 22.80 -9.94
CA GLY A 32 -51.33 21.50 -9.73
C GLY A 32 -51.09 20.96 -8.32
N LYS A 33 -49.85 21.09 -7.81
CA LYS A 33 -49.51 20.62 -6.46
C LYS A 33 -50.17 21.42 -5.35
N ILE A 34 -50.30 22.73 -5.53
CA ILE A 34 -51.01 23.61 -4.58
C ILE A 34 -52.49 23.21 -4.49
N VAL A 35 -53.14 23.00 -5.64
CA VAL A 35 -54.55 22.58 -5.67
C VAL A 35 -54.72 21.22 -4.99
N GLU A 36 -53.89 20.23 -5.34
CA GLU A 36 -53.92 18.90 -4.73
C GLU A 36 -53.72 18.97 -3.20
N THR A 37 -52.72 19.73 -2.74
CA THR A 37 -52.42 19.87 -1.32
C THR A 37 -53.57 20.55 -0.58
N THR A 38 -54.16 21.60 -1.16
CA THR A 38 -55.28 22.32 -0.57
C THR A 38 -56.50 21.40 -0.43
N LEU A 39 -56.80 20.61 -1.46
CA LEU A 39 -57.90 19.64 -1.45
C LEU A 39 -57.67 18.49 -0.45
N ALA A 40 -56.43 18.03 -0.29
CA ALA A 40 -56.08 16.94 0.63
C ALA A 40 -56.01 17.39 2.11
N THR A 41 -55.65 18.64 2.37
CA THR A 41 -55.39 19.15 3.74
C THR A 41 -56.64 19.09 4.61
N GLN A 42 -57.79 19.52 4.08
CA GLN A 42 -59.03 19.62 4.86
C GLN A 42 -59.54 18.24 5.32
N PRO A 43 -59.65 17.21 4.46
CA PRO A 43 -59.96 15.84 4.89
C PRO A 43 -58.95 15.27 5.90
N VAL A 44 -57.65 15.51 5.72
CA VAL A 44 -56.60 15.03 6.64
C VAL A 44 -56.74 15.65 8.02
N LEU A 45 -56.92 16.97 8.12
CA LEU A 45 -57.13 17.66 9.40
C LEU A 45 -58.37 17.12 10.12
N ARG A 46 -59.47 16.90 9.39
CA ARG A 46 -60.70 16.35 9.97
C ARG A 46 -60.54 14.89 10.41
N ALA A 47 -59.81 14.09 9.63
CA ALA A 47 -59.51 12.70 9.96
C ALA A 47 -58.68 12.56 11.24
N VAL A 48 -57.72 13.46 11.46
CA VAL A 48 -56.83 13.46 12.63
C VAL A 48 -57.53 14.04 13.86
N HIS A 49 -58.21 15.17 13.73
CA HIS A 49 -58.82 15.87 14.87
C HIS A 49 -60.23 15.37 15.23
N LEU A 50 -60.79 14.41 14.48
CA LEU A 50 -62.10 13.81 14.73
C LEU A 50 -63.18 14.88 15.00
N SER A 51 -63.15 15.97 14.24
CA SER A 51 -64.07 17.08 14.44
C SER A 51 -65.52 16.59 14.33
N SER A 52 -66.45 17.20 15.09
CA SER A 52 -67.87 16.83 15.07
C SER A 52 -68.53 16.95 13.68
N ARG A 53 -67.86 17.60 12.72
CA ARG A 53 -68.27 17.75 11.31
C ARG A 53 -67.62 16.73 10.36
N SER A 54 -66.88 15.74 10.86
CA SER A 54 -66.16 14.78 10.02
C SER A 54 -67.10 13.74 9.41
N THR A 55 -67.04 13.62 8.08
CA THR A 55 -67.78 12.62 7.32
C THR A 55 -67.28 11.20 7.66
N PRO A 56 -68.10 10.15 7.43
CA PRO A 56 -67.66 8.76 7.63
C PRO A 56 -66.41 8.40 6.81
N LYS A 57 -66.29 8.96 5.60
CA LYS A 57 -65.13 8.74 4.72
C LYS A 57 -63.86 9.38 5.29
N GLU A 58 -63.95 10.60 5.84
CA GLU A 58 -62.81 11.25 6.50
C GLU A 58 -62.36 10.47 7.75
N ARG A 59 -63.29 9.95 8.55
CA ARG A 59 -62.94 9.09 9.71
C ARG A 59 -62.20 7.81 9.32
N ALA A 60 -62.57 7.21 8.18
CA ALA A 60 -61.88 6.03 7.65
C ALA A 60 -60.43 6.30 7.20
N LEU A 61 -60.04 7.57 6.99
CA LEU A 61 -58.66 7.93 6.64
C LEU A 61 -57.70 7.86 7.84
N SER A 62 -58.19 8.00 9.07
CA SER A 62 -57.37 8.00 10.29
C SER A 62 -56.39 6.82 10.38
N PRO A 63 -56.82 5.54 10.26
CA PRO A 63 -55.89 4.41 10.31
C PRO A 63 -54.89 4.38 9.14
N LEU A 64 -55.27 4.91 7.97
CA LEU A 64 -54.37 4.99 6.81
C LEU A 64 -53.28 6.05 7.01
N ILE A 65 -53.65 7.20 7.58
CA ILE A 65 -52.71 8.27 7.94
C ILE A 65 -51.72 7.75 8.98
N LEU A 66 -52.19 7.07 10.02
CA LEU A 66 -51.32 6.51 11.05
C LEU A 66 -50.36 5.46 10.47
N ARG A 67 -50.84 4.59 9.58
CA ARG A 67 -49.98 3.63 8.87
C ARG A 67 -48.93 4.34 8.00
N ARG A 68 -49.32 5.40 7.28
CA ARG A 68 -48.39 6.22 6.48
C ARG A 68 -47.32 6.85 7.36
N ASP A 69 -47.69 7.39 8.51
CA ASP A 69 -46.76 8.10 9.40
C ASP A 69 -45.77 7.13 10.02
N VAL A 70 -46.22 5.96 10.47
CA VAL A 70 -45.33 4.88 10.93
C VAL A 70 -44.37 4.46 9.82
N LEU A 71 -44.87 4.22 8.61
CA LEU A 71 -44.02 3.85 7.47
C LEU A 71 -43.00 4.95 7.14
N SER A 72 -43.42 6.21 7.13
CA SER A 72 -42.54 7.36 6.88
C SER A 72 -41.41 7.46 7.92
N VAL A 73 -41.74 7.29 9.20
CA VAL A 73 -40.75 7.29 10.29
C VAL A 73 -39.79 6.10 10.15
N THR A 74 -40.31 4.90 9.89
CA THR A 74 -39.44 3.72 9.70
C THR A 74 -38.52 3.88 8.49
N HIS A 75 -39.03 4.43 7.38
CA HIS A 75 -38.25 4.70 6.19
C HIS A 75 -37.14 5.73 6.46
N ALA A 76 -37.46 6.83 7.15
CA ALA A 76 -36.48 7.85 7.54
C ALA A 76 -35.37 7.25 8.41
N ASN A 77 -35.73 6.43 9.39
CA ASN A 77 -34.77 5.75 10.26
C ASN A 77 -33.88 4.77 9.49
N LEU A 78 -34.46 3.94 8.62
CA LEU A 78 -33.71 3.00 7.79
C LEU A 78 -32.76 3.74 6.83
N SER A 79 -33.22 4.84 6.24
CA SER A 79 -32.39 5.68 5.36
C SER A 79 -31.22 6.30 6.11
N HIS A 80 -31.45 6.76 7.34
CA HIS A 80 -30.41 7.28 8.21
C HIS A 80 -29.37 6.21 8.59
N VAL A 81 -29.82 5.03 9.02
CA VAL A 81 -28.94 3.89 9.36
C VAL A 81 -28.14 3.43 8.14
N LEU A 82 -28.77 3.38 6.96
CA LEU A 82 -28.09 3.06 5.71
C LEU A 82 -27.01 4.09 5.40
N GLY A 83 -27.33 5.38 5.48
CA GLY A 83 -26.37 6.46 5.27
C GLY A 83 -25.16 6.37 6.21
N ALA A 84 -25.41 6.19 7.50
CA ALA A 84 -24.35 6.00 8.50
C ALA A 84 -23.51 4.75 8.21
N SER A 85 -24.14 3.64 7.84
CA SER A 85 -23.45 2.39 7.49
C SER A 85 -22.56 2.56 6.27
N LEU A 86 -23.02 3.24 5.22
CA LEU A 86 -22.21 3.55 4.04
C LEU A 86 -21.03 4.45 4.37
N GLU A 87 -21.22 5.44 5.24
CA GLU A 87 -20.14 6.32 5.68
C GLU A 87 -19.06 5.54 6.44
N THR A 88 -19.46 4.66 7.37
CA THR A 88 -18.51 3.79 8.10
C THR A 88 -17.78 2.83 7.16
N LEU A 89 -18.49 2.22 6.21
CA LEU A 89 -17.89 1.34 5.21
C LEU A 89 -16.87 2.08 4.35
N SER A 90 -17.20 3.28 3.89
CA SER A 90 -16.28 4.13 3.13
C SER A 90 -15.00 4.46 3.93
N LYS A 91 -15.15 4.85 5.20
CA LYS A 91 -14.01 5.12 6.10
C LYS A 91 -13.15 3.88 6.31
N LEU A 92 -13.76 2.72 6.55
CA LEU A 92 -13.05 1.44 6.72
C LEU A 92 -12.34 1.02 5.43
N GLN A 93 -12.97 1.20 4.27
CA GLN A 93 -12.38 0.87 2.98
C GLN A 93 -11.16 1.77 2.69
N ALA A 94 -11.23 3.06 3.00
CA ALA A 94 -10.10 3.97 2.88
C ALA A 94 -8.95 3.56 3.82
N SER A 95 -9.26 3.23 5.07
CA SER A 95 -8.27 2.74 6.05
C SER A 95 -7.60 1.43 5.59
N ASN A 96 -8.40 0.47 5.10
CA ASN A 96 -7.88 -0.81 4.60
C ASN A 96 -6.96 -0.62 3.40
N LYS A 97 -7.33 0.24 2.43
CA LYS A 97 -6.44 0.59 1.31
C LYS A 97 -5.12 1.17 1.79
N ASN A 98 -5.14 2.08 2.76
CA ASN A 98 -3.92 2.65 3.34
C ASN A 98 -3.07 1.58 4.03
N ALA A 99 -3.69 0.69 4.81
CA ALA A 99 -3.00 -0.42 5.46
C ALA A 99 -2.37 -1.38 4.44
N GLN A 100 -3.05 -1.69 3.33
CA GLN A 100 -2.50 -2.52 2.25
C GLN A 100 -1.28 -1.88 1.58
N VAL A 101 -1.31 -0.57 1.34
CA VAL A 101 -0.16 0.17 0.80
C VAL A 101 1.04 0.09 1.76
N LEU A 102 0.81 0.33 3.06
CA LEU A 102 1.85 0.23 4.07
C LEU A 102 2.41 -1.19 4.19
N ASN A 103 1.56 -2.21 4.21
CA ASN A 103 1.98 -3.62 4.24
C ASN A 103 2.84 -3.96 3.03
N ARG A 104 2.48 -3.49 1.82
CA ARG A 104 3.28 -3.68 0.61
C ARG A 104 4.65 -3.01 0.72
N GLN A 105 4.71 -1.78 1.23
CA GLN A 105 5.98 -1.05 1.43
C GLN A 105 6.88 -1.74 2.46
N LEU A 106 6.31 -2.16 3.59
CA LEU A 106 7.04 -2.87 4.65
C LEU A 106 7.56 -4.22 4.14
N THR A 107 6.74 -4.96 3.40
CA THR A 107 7.15 -6.24 2.80
C THR A 107 8.28 -6.04 1.80
N ALA A 108 8.19 -5.02 0.94
CA ALA A 108 9.28 -4.67 0.02
C ALA A 108 10.58 -4.34 0.78
N ARG A 109 10.49 -3.53 1.84
CA ARG A 109 11.65 -3.20 2.70
C ARG A 109 12.23 -4.45 3.35
N LEU A 110 11.40 -5.33 3.91
CA LEU A 110 11.84 -6.60 4.50
C LEU A 110 12.59 -7.45 3.47
N LEU A 111 12.05 -7.62 2.27
CA LEU A 111 12.73 -8.37 1.20
C LEU A 111 14.10 -7.77 0.84
N THR A 112 14.20 -6.45 0.73
CA THR A 112 15.51 -5.81 0.48
C THR A 112 16.51 -6.02 1.62
N LEU A 113 16.04 -5.98 2.87
CA LEU A 113 16.90 -6.18 4.03
C LEU A 113 17.32 -7.65 4.16
N THR A 114 16.43 -8.61 3.88
CA THR A 114 16.77 -10.03 3.87
C THR A 114 17.78 -10.36 2.77
N GLU A 115 17.63 -9.76 1.59
CA GLU A 115 18.61 -9.91 0.50
C GLU A 115 19.97 -9.30 0.86
N LYS A 116 19.99 -8.10 1.46
CA LYS A 116 21.24 -7.50 1.97
C LYS A 116 21.90 -8.38 3.02
N LYS A 117 21.14 -8.91 3.98
CA LYS A 117 21.64 -9.83 5.02
C LYS A 117 22.18 -11.13 4.42
N LYS A 118 21.50 -11.70 3.42
CA LYS A 118 21.95 -12.90 2.71
C LYS A 118 23.27 -12.65 1.96
N LYS A 119 23.38 -11.53 1.25
CA LYS A 119 24.62 -11.13 0.56
C LYS A 119 25.77 -10.91 1.54
N ALA A 120 25.54 -10.22 2.64
CA ALA A 120 26.55 -10.02 3.69
C ALA A 120 27.03 -11.36 4.26
N ARG A 121 26.10 -12.28 4.57
CA ARG A 121 26.45 -13.62 5.06
C ARG A 121 27.26 -14.44 4.04
N GLN A 122 26.92 -14.35 2.76
CA GLN A 122 27.68 -15.01 1.69
C GLN A 122 29.07 -14.41 1.50
N ALA A 123 29.22 -13.09 1.64
CA ALA A 123 30.52 -12.43 1.55
C ALA A 123 31.46 -12.89 2.68
N VAL A 124 30.97 -12.92 3.93
CA VAL A 124 31.73 -13.43 5.08
C VAL A 124 32.12 -14.90 4.89
N ALA A 125 31.21 -15.74 4.38
CA ALA A 125 31.52 -17.15 4.14
C ALA A 125 32.58 -17.36 3.05
N ARG A 126 32.60 -16.51 2.01
CA ARG A 126 33.63 -16.55 0.95
C ARG A 126 34.99 -16.09 1.46
N ASP A 127 35.00 -15.05 2.29
CA ASP A 127 36.22 -14.54 2.90
C ASP A 127 36.85 -15.60 3.81
N ASP A 128 36.06 -16.23 4.69
CA ASP A 128 36.52 -17.32 5.58
C ASP A 128 37.08 -18.52 4.78
N GLN A 129 36.45 -18.85 3.65
CA GLN A 129 36.97 -19.92 2.76
C GLN A 129 38.29 -19.53 2.08
N GLY A 130 38.42 -18.28 1.64
CA GLY A 130 39.66 -17.75 1.07
C GLY A 130 40.82 -17.74 2.07
N TYR A 131 40.55 -17.34 3.31
CA TYR A 131 41.53 -17.38 4.40
C TYR A 131 42.02 -18.80 4.68
N ARG A 132 41.11 -19.77 4.79
CA ARG A 132 41.49 -21.17 5.04
C ARG A 132 42.33 -21.76 3.90
N ALA A 133 41.95 -21.50 2.66
CA ALA A 133 42.72 -21.97 1.50
C ALA A 133 44.12 -21.34 1.44
N ALA A 134 44.25 -20.05 1.80
CA ALA A 134 45.55 -19.39 1.90
C ALA A 134 46.42 -19.95 3.03
N GLU A 135 45.81 -20.28 4.18
CA GLU A 135 46.49 -20.91 5.32
C GLU A 135 47.00 -22.31 4.98
N GLU A 136 46.18 -23.12 4.30
CA GLU A 136 46.58 -24.45 3.80
C GLU A 136 47.73 -24.36 2.80
N ALA A 137 47.67 -23.44 1.84
CA ALA A 137 48.73 -23.22 0.86
C ALA A 137 50.05 -22.76 1.52
N LEU A 138 49.97 -21.86 2.52
CA LEU A 138 51.12 -21.45 3.31
C LEU A 138 51.74 -22.65 4.05
N ARG A 139 50.90 -23.50 4.65
CA ARG A 139 51.34 -24.69 5.37
C ARG A 139 52.04 -25.68 4.45
N GLU A 140 51.47 -25.95 3.27
CA GLU A 140 52.12 -26.81 2.27
C GLU A 140 53.46 -26.24 1.79
N ALA A 141 53.52 -24.92 1.55
CA ALA A 141 54.76 -24.26 1.15
C ALA A 141 55.83 -24.36 2.23
N LYS A 142 55.46 -24.21 3.51
CA LYS A 142 56.37 -24.40 4.66
C LYS A 142 56.90 -25.83 4.71
N ILE A 143 56.03 -26.83 4.59
CA ILE A 143 56.46 -28.25 4.59
C ILE A 143 57.43 -28.53 3.42
N LYS A 144 57.11 -28.04 2.21
CA LYS A 144 58.00 -28.19 1.04
C LYS A 144 59.35 -27.52 1.25
N TRP A 145 59.36 -26.33 1.84
CA TRP A 145 60.57 -25.59 2.17
C TRP A 145 61.43 -26.33 3.20
N GLU A 146 60.84 -26.84 4.28
CA GLU A 146 61.54 -27.63 5.29
C GLU A 146 62.16 -28.89 4.71
N VAL A 147 61.43 -29.63 3.87
CA VAL A 147 61.96 -30.81 3.18
C VAL A 147 63.13 -30.43 2.28
N MET A 148 62.98 -29.39 1.45
CA MET A 148 64.05 -28.95 0.56
C MET A 148 65.30 -28.52 1.33
N ARG A 149 65.14 -27.74 2.40
CA ARG A 149 66.21 -27.32 3.30
C ARG A 149 66.95 -28.51 3.92
N ASN A 150 66.22 -29.48 4.46
CA ASN A 150 66.80 -30.67 5.07
C ASN A 150 67.53 -31.54 4.03
N THR A 151 66.98 -31.66 2.81
CA THR A 151 67.65 -32.40 1.73
C THR A 151 68.94 -31.72 1.27
N LEU A 152 68.96 -30.39 1.14
CA LEU A 152 70.17 -29.63 0.78
C LEU A 152 71.25 -29.80 1.86
N GLN A 153 70.88 -29.71 3.13
CA GLN A 153 71.79 -29.97 4.24
C GLN A 153 72.35 -31.40 4.19
N ALA A 154 71.50 -32.41 3.99
CA ALA A 154 71.92 -33.80 3.90
C ALA A 154 72.85 -34.07 2.71
N ILE A 155 72.61 -33.42 1.55
CA ILE A 155 73.46 -33.55 0.37
C ILE A 155 74.83 -32.93 0.64
N ILE A 156 74.90 -31.71 1.19
CA ILE A 156 76.17 -31.02 1.45
C ILE A 156 77.00 -31.83 2.47
N VAL A 157 76.39 -32.23 3.59
CA VAL A 157 77.08 -32.99 4.64
C VAL A 157 77.43 -34.41 4.18
N GLY A 158 76.56 -35.07 3.43
CA GLY A 158 76.75 -36.45 2.95
C GLY A 158 77.66 -36.60 1.74
N SER A 159 77.90 -35.52 0.97
CA SER A 159 78.74 -35.55 -0.24
C SER A 159 80.24 -35.67 0.03
N GLY A 160 80.69 -35.51 1.29
CA GLY A 160 82.11 -35.57 1.65
C GLY A 160 82.92 -34.34 1.22
N VAL A 161 82.25 -33.27 0.75
CA VAL A 161 82.87 -31.96 0.49
C VAL A 161 83.27 -31.31 1.81
N ASP A 162 84.44 -30.67 1.90
CA ASP A 162 84.89 -29.92 3.08
C ASP A 162 84.12 -28.60 3.23
N TRP A 163 82.84 -28.74 3.59
CA TRP A 163 81.92 -27.63 3.86
C TRP A 163 82.30 -26.86 5.12
N VAL A 164 83.11 -27.46 6.00
CA VAL A 164 83.64 -26.79 7.18
C VAL A 164 84.69 -25.79 6.74
N GLY A 165 85.59 -26.12 5.81
CA GLY A 165 86.62 -25.22 5.30
C GLY A 165 86.10 -24.05 4.46
N ASP A 166 85.04 -24.24 3.68
CA ASP A 166 84.45 -23.20 2.82
C ASP A 166 83.42 -22.34 3.57
N LYS A 167 83.74 -21.05 3.75
CA LYS A 167 82.87 -20.08 4.43
C LYS A 167 81.46 -20.03 3.81
N LYS A 168 81.34 -20.11 2.48
CA LYS A 168 80.04 -20.01 1.81
C LYS A 168 79.18 -21.24 2.11
N LEU A 169 79.75 -22.44 2.04
CA LEU A 169 79.04 -23.67 2.33
C LEU A 169 78.67 -23.78 3.81
N ARG A 170 79.58 -23.38 4.70
CA ARG A 170 79.32 -23.30 6.14
C ARG A 170 78.13 -22.41 6.47
N ASP A 171 78.09 -21.20 5.90
CA ASP A 171 76.99 -20.26 6.11
C ASP A 171 75.66 -20.82 5.55
N THR A 172 75.69 -21.50 4.40
CA THR A 172 74.47 -22.14 3.84
C THR A 172 73.95 -23.30 4.69
N VAL A 173 74.83 -24.11 5.27
CA VAL A 173 74.43 -25.24 6.13
C VAL A 173 73.89 -24.75 7.48
N LEU A 174 74.52 -23.73 8.06
CA LEU A 174 74.07 -23.13 9.32
C LEU A 174 72.73 -22.40 9.16
N SER A 175 72.55 -21.62 8.08
CA SER A 175 71.26 -20.97 7.77
C SER A 175 70.14 -21.96 7.44
N CYS A 176 70.47 -23.18 6.99
CA CYS A 176 69.50 -24.26 6.86
C CYS A 176 69.11 -24.89 8.22
N GLY A 177 69.90 -24.73 9.28
CA GLY A 177 69.64 -25.26 10.62
C GLY A 177 68.87 -24.30 11.54
N GLU A 178 68.78 -23.01 11.19
CA GLU A 178 68.06 -22.01 11.96
C GLU A 178 66.53 -22.08 11.69
N GLU A 179 65.71 -21.91 12.74
CA GLU A 179 64.27 -21.76 12.59
C GLU A 179 63.95 -20.39 11.97
N LEU A 180 63.07 -20.37 10.98
CA LEU A 180 62.57 -19.13 10.39
C LEU A 180 61.69 -18.41 11.42
N GLU A 181 62.26 -17.49 12.19
CA GLU A 181 61.47 -16.49 12.91
C GLU A 181 60.82 -15.55 11.88
N LEU A 182 59.54 -15.77 11.62
CA LEU A 182 58.70 -14.89 10.83
C LEU A 182 58.34 -13.66 11.68
N THR A 183 59.15 -12.60 11.63
CA THR A 183 58.72 -11.24 12.00
C THR A 183 57.97 -10.56 10.86
#